data_AF-A0A059CT17-F1
#
_entry.id   AF-A0A059CT17-F1
#
_cell.length_a   1.000
_cell.length_b   1.000
_cell.length_c   1.000
_cell.angle_alpha   90.00
_cell.angle_beta   90.00
_cell.angle_gamma   90.00
#
_symmetry.space_group_name_H-M   'P 1'
#
loop_
_entity.id
_entity.type
_entity.pdbx_description
1 polymer ?
#
loop_
_entity_poly.entity_id
_entity_poly.type
_entity_poly.pdbx_seq_one_letter_code
_entity_poly.pdbx_strand_id
1 'polypeptide(L)'
;MGSLLVLVGLGFLVFWIHHNSSSALSQSTGISGDVLSGTVFINGTASIAKTDDDYICATLDWWPPEKCDYNTCSWGRATLLTLDLTNTILINAVKAFSPLRIRMGGTLQDKVVYEKQAVTFGLNALYGRTIGSDGSVNGPWNSSNAESLIRYTVNKGYSILGWELGNELSGDGVEARVSAHQYASDITTLQHLVEDIYAGFEVKPLVLAPGGFFKPDWFADFVNQTSKTLQVVTHHIYNLGPGVDDHLIQKILDPSYLDGELQIFSSLQSLLKNSGTSAVAWVGEAGGAYNSGRNLVTNTFVFSFWYLDQLGMAATYNTKTYCRQTLIGGNYGLLNTQNFLPNPDYYSALLWHKLMGSKVLLTSFLGTDKIRAYAHCSKNSVIHVSTENATSNGTLTLKQESQNHRTKFARMSRGSSNDGNIREEYHLTAKEGNIQSQVLLLNGKVLNTDSSGNIPSFDPINVSHSDPITVAPFSVVFAQIPNMNVTACK
;
A
#
# COMPACT_ATOMS: atom_id res chain seq x y z
N MET A 1 2.84 0.78 -84.39
CA MET A 1 1.48 1.02 -84.90
C MET A 1 0.75 1.79 -83.81
N GLY A 2 0.76 3.13 -83.84
CA GLY A 2 -0.31 3.93 -84.48
C GLY A 2 -1.41 4.24 -83.46
N SER A 3 -1.22 5.28 -82.63
CA SER A 3 -2.03 6.52 -82.61
C SER A 3 -3.55 6.36 -82.55
N LEU A 4 -4.19 6.87 -81.49
CA LEU A 4 -5.07 8.04 -81.61
C LEU A 4 -5.38 8.69 -80.24
N LEU A 5 -4.90 9.93 -80.08
CA LEU A 5 -5.47 10.95 -79.19
C LEU A 5 -6.74 11.52 -79.83
N VAL A 6 -7.79 11.76 -79.04
CA VAL A 6 -8.62 12.98 -79.16
C VAL A 6 -9.03 13.45 -77.75
N LEU A 7 -8.66 14.70 -77.48
CA LEU A 7 -9.01 15.52 -76.32
C LEU A 7 -10.46 16.06 -76.42
N VAL A 8 -10.97 16.47 -75.25
CA VAL A 8 -11.66 17.75 -74.93
C VAL A 8 -12.95 17.50 -74.15
N GLY A 9 -13.00 18.08 -72.94
CA GLY A 9 -14.24 18.25 -72.18
C GLY A 9 -13.97 18.70 -70.75
N LEU A 10 -13.63 19.99 -70.58
CA LEU A 10 -13.53 20.66 -69.28
C LEU A 10 -14.85 20.55 -68.50
N GLY A 11 -14.75 20.19 -67.23
CA GLY A 11 -15.81 20.33 -66.23
C GLY A 11 -15.20 20.60 -64.86
N PHE A 12 -14.87 21.87 -64.61
CA PHE A 12 -14.53 22.36 -63.28
C PHE A 12 -15.74 22.18 -62.35
N LEU A 13 -15.65 21.26 -61.40
CA LEU A 13 -16.52 21.25 -60.21
C LEU A 13 -15.67 21.56 -58.99
N VAL A 14 -15.69 22.85 -58.66
CA VAL A 14 -15.24 23.43 -57.40
C VAL A 14 -16.10 22.81 -56.29
N PHE A 15 -15.57 21.85 -55.53
CA PHE A 15 -16.19 21.43 -54.29
C PHE A 15 -15.91 22.51 -53.23
N TRP A 16 -16.87 23.43 -53.08
CA TRP A 16 -17.01 24.23 -51.87
C TRP A 16 -17.25 23.27 -50.70
N ILE A 17 -16.24 23.08 -49.86
CA ILE A 17 -16.45 22.53 -48.51
C ILE A 17 -17.11 23.65 -47.72
N HIS A 18 -18.45 23.63 -47.66
CA HIS A 18 -19.17 24.40 -46.66
C HIS A 18 -18.84 23.82 -45.27
N HIS A 19 -18.03 24.55 -44.51
CA HIS A 19 -18.02 24.48 -43.06
C HIS A 19 -19.42 24.85 -42.55
N ASN A 20 -20.29 23.85 -42.42
CA ASN A 20 -21.43 23.93 -41.52
C ASN A 20 -20.94 23.43 -40.16
N SER A 21 -20.69 24.40 -39.28
CA SER A 21 -20.53 24.23 -37.85
C SER A 21 -21.83 23.68 -37.28
N SER A 22 -22.04 22.37 -37.38
CA SER A 22 -23.07 21.69 -36.61
C SER A 22 -22.59 21.63 -35.17
N SER A 23 -22.98 22.64 -34.39
CA SER A 23 -22.97 22.57 -32.94
C SER A 23 -23.82 21.37 -32.52
N ALA A 24 -23.16 20.25 -32.25
CA ALA A 24 -23.78 19.12 -31.58
C ALA A 24 -24.09 19.58 -30.14
N LEU A 25 -25.28 20.14 -29.98
CA LEU A 25 -25.97 20.18 -28.69
C LEU A 25 -26.13 18.72 -28.26
N SER A 26 -25.21 18.27 -27.41
CA SER A 26 -25.46 17.11 -26.55
C SER A 26 -26.68 17.48 -25.70
N GLN A 27 -27.86 17.06 -26.16
CA GLN A 27 -29.01 16.96 -25.30
C GLN A 27 -28.69 15.86 -24.29
N SER A 28 -28.13 16.24 -23.15
CA SER A 28 -28.16 15.37 -21.98
C SER A 28 -29.63 15.24 -21.61
N THR A 29 -30.26 14.16 -22.06
CA THR A 29 -31.46 13.65 -21.42
C THR A 29 -31.08 13.37 -19.98
N GLY A 30 -31.50 14.27 -19.07
CA GLY A 30 -31.29 14.15 -17.65
C GLY A 30 -31.93 12.86 -17.16
N ILE A 31 -31.09 11.85 -16.95
CA ILE A 31 -31.34 10.85 -15.92
C ILE A 31 -30.76 11.49 -14.67
N SER A 32 -31.62 11.92 -13.74
CA SER A 32 -31.18 12.22 -12.39
C SER A 32 -30.67 10.91 -11.78
N GLY A 33 -29.39 10.60 -11.97
CA GLY A 33 -28.74 9.58 -11.18
C GLY A 33 -28.77 10.05 -9.73
N ASP A 34 -29.40 9.28 -8.85
CA ASP A 34 -29.48 9.59 -7.42
C ASP A 34 -28.07 9.81 -6.87
N VAL A 35 -27.72 11.06 -6.57
CA VAL A 35 -26.47 11.39 -5.89
C VAL A 35 -26.56 10.82 -4.48
N LEU A 36 -25.72 9.83 -4.17
CA LEU A 36 -25.67 9.25 -2.84
C LEU A 36 -25.03 10.26 -1.90
N SER A 37 -25.78 10.74 -0.91
CA SER A 37 -25.25 11.66 0.09
C SER A 37 -24.80 10.90 1.33
N GLY A 38 -23.70 11.34 1.93
CA GLY A 38 -23.21 10.80 3.19
C GLY A 38 -22.49 11.85 4.03
N THR A 39 -22.23 11.50 5.29
CA THR A 39 -21.53 12.37 6.24
C THR A 39 -20.34 11.61 6.83
N VAL A 40 -19.15 12.19 6.72
CA VAL A 40 -17.96 11.69 7.41
C VAL A 40 -17.85 12.42 8.75
N PHE A 41 -17.84 11.65 9.83
CA PHE A 41 -17.62 12.15 11.19
C PHE A 41 -16.17 11.87 11.60
N ILE A 42 -15.48 12.91 12.06
CA ILE A 42 -14.10 12.80 12.52
C ILE A 42 -14.03 13.25 13.97
N ASN A 43 -13.56 12.36 14.84
CA ASN A 43 -13.28 12.72 16.21
C ASN A 43 -11.92 13.42 16.30
N GLY A 44 -11.96 14.74 16.47
CA GLY A 44 -10.77 15.58 16.57
C GLY A 44 -10.16 15.69 17.98
N THR A 45 -10.69 14.97 18.97
CA THR A 45 -10.29 15.16 20.39
C THR A 45 -9.01 14.43 20.76
N ALA A 46 -8.82 13.20 20.26
CA ALA A 46 -7.62 12.38 20.49
C ALA A 46 -7.33 11.48 19.29
N SER A 47 -6.06 11.11 19.10
CA SER A 47 -5.67 10.07 18.15
C SER A 47 -5.97 8.68 18.71
N ILE A 48 -6.52 7.78 17.89
CA ILE A 48 -6.80 6.39 18.27
C ILE A 48 -5.60 5.46 18.08
N ALA A 49 -4.65 5.86 17.22
CA ALA A 49 -3.45 5.14 16.91
C ALA A 49 -2.35 6.10 16.41
N LYS A 50 -1.12 5.61 16.35
CA LYS A 50 0.02 6.34 15.78
C LYS A 50 0.84 5.41 14.88
N THR A 51 0.90 5.66 13.58
CA THR A 51 1.80 4.94 12.67
C THR A 51 3.23 5.49 12.77
N ASP A 52 4.19 4.84 12.12
CA ASP A 52 5.48 5.46 11.87
C ASP A 52 5.34 6.58 10.83
N ASP A 53 6.30 7.52 10.81
CA ASP A 53 6.30 8.62 9.84
C ASP A 53 6.58 8.11 8.42
N ASP A 54 7.38 7.05 8.28
CA ASP A 54 7.61 6.24 7.08
C ASP A 54 6.75 4.96 7.11
N TYR A 55 5.44 5.15 7.30
CA TYR A 55 4.43 4.08 7.36
C TYR A 55 4.47 3.15 6.14
N ILE A 56 4.65 3.72 4.95
CA ILE A 56 4.74 2.97 3.70
C ILE A 56 6.12 2.35 3.58
N CYS A 57 6.13 1.05 3.37
CA CYS A 57 7.30 0.22 3.09
C CYS A 57 7.04 -0.57 1.81
N ALA A 58 8.11 -1.06 1.17
CA ALA A 58 8.00 -1.99 0.05
C ALA A 58 8.95 -3.16 0.24
N THR A 59 8.67 -4.30 -0.38
CA THR A 59 9.54 -5.47 -0.32
C THR A 59 10.38 -5.64 -1.59
N LEU A 60 11.48 -6.36 -1.47
CA LEU A 60 12.22 -6.95 -2.58
C LEU A 60 12.36 -8.45 -2.34
N ASP A 61 12.14 -9.23 -3.38
CA ASP A 61 12.08 -10.69 -3.30
C ASP A 61 13.28 -11.36 -3.98
N TRP A 62 13.48 -12.63 -3.66
CA TRP A 62 14.52 -13.50 -4.19
C TRP A 62 14.10 -14.25 -5.46
N TRP A 63 12.80 -14.32 -5.77
CA TRP A 63 12.28 -15.13 -6.89
C TRP A 63 13.04 -14.92 -8.20
N PRO A 64 13.57 -15.99 -8.82
CA PRO A 64 14.38 -15.89 -10.02
C PRO A 64 13.49 -15.64 -11.26
N PRO A 65 14.09 -15.25 -12.41
CA PRO A 65 13.34 -15.00 -13.65
C PRO A 65 12.44 -16.16 -14.10
N GLU A 66 12.80 -17.40 -13.75
CA GLU A 66 12.08 -18.63 -14.09
C GLU A 66 10.85 -18.88 -13.19
N LYS A 67 10.64 -18.06 -12.15
CA LYS A 67 9.42 -18.13 -11.35
C LYS A 67 8.25 -17.67 -12.20
N CYS A 68 7.42 -18.63 -12.59
CA CYS A 68 6.20 -18.39 -13.33
C CYS A 68 4.98 -18.87 -12.53
N ASP A 69 3.90 -18.11 -12.61
CA ASP A 69 2.57 -18.51 -12.15
C ASP A 69 1.62 -18.36 -13.34
N TYR A 70 0.73 -19.34 -13.53
CA TYR A 70 -0.34 -19.26 -14.54
C TYR A 70 0.22 -18.95 -15.95
N ASN A 71 1.32 -19.61 -16.32
CA ASN A 71 2.07 -19.43 -17.57
C ASN A 71 2.65 -18.02 -17.79
N THR A 72 2.77 -17.22 -16.74
CA THR A 72 3.35 -15.87 -16.78
C THR A 72 4.52 -15.76 -15.81
N CYS A 73 5.68 -15.34 -16.31
CA CYS A 73 6.89 -15.13 -15.50
C CYS A 73 7.00 -13.64 -15.18
N SER A 74 6.25 -13.18 -14.19
CA SER A 74 6.09 -11.75 -13.84
C SER A 74 7.25 -11.17 -13.02
N TRP A 75 8.25 -11.98 -12.67
CA TRP A 75 9.41 -11.58 -11.88
C TRP A 75 10.57 -11.04 -12.70
N GLY A 76 10.84 -11.61 -13.90
CA GLY A 76 11.92 -11.12 -14.77
C GLY A 76 13.24 -10.92 -14.01
N ARG A 77 13.86 -9.75 -14.16
CA ARG A 77 15.10 -9.37 -13.44
C ARG A 77 14.85 -8.63 -12.11
N ALA A 78 13.67 -8.73 -11.53
CA ALA A 78 13.31 -8.03 -10.30
C ALA A 78 13.85 -8.68 -9.01
N THR A 79 14.57 -9.80 -9.12
CA THR A 79 15.21 -10.46 -7.97
C THR A 79 16.29 -9.59 -7.32
N LEU A 80 16.42 -9.69 -6.00
CA LEU A 80 17.50 -9.10 -5.20
C LEU A 80 18.91 -9.33 -5.78
N LEU A 81 19.12 -10.42 -6.54
CA LEU A 81 20.42 -10.75 -7.10
C LEU A 81 20.73 -10.04 -8.43
N THR A 82 19.73 -9.57 -9.18
CA THR A 82 19.92 -9.10 -10.57
C THR A 82 19.21 -7.79 -10.91
N LEU A 83 18.46 -7.23 -9.96
CA LEU A 83 17.78 -5.94 -10.10
C LEU A 83 18.78 -4.84 -10.44
N ASP A 84 18.48 -4.09 -11.49
CA ASP A 84 19.31 -2.96 -11.91
C ASP A 84 19.10 -1.75 -10.98
N LEU A 85 19.93 -1.69 -9.93
CA LEU A 85 19.95 -0.57 -8.99
C LEU A 85 20.50 0.74 -9.59
N THR A 86 21.02 0.71 -10.82
CA THR A 86 21.48 1.91 -11.54
C THR A 86 20.39 2.54 -12.41
N ASN A 87 19.23 1.87 -12.54
CA ASN A 87 18.11 2.36 -13.31
C ASN A 87 17.58 3.69 -12.74
N THR A 88 17.54 4.73 -13.59
CA THR A 88 17.16 6.08 -13.16
C THR A 88 15.71 6.17 -12.68
N ILE A 89 14.78 5.44 -13.31
CA ILE A 89 13.37 5.44 -12.90
C ILE A 89 13.23 4.79 -11.52
N LEU A 90 13.90 3.66 -11.28
CA LEU A 90 13.92 3.01 -9.96
C LEU A 90 14.45 3.96 -8.86
N ILE A 91 15.59 4.60 -9.12
CA ILE A 91 16.22 5.53 -8.18
C ILE A 91 15.28 6.70 -7.88
N ASN A 92 14.68 7.30 -8.90
CA ASN A 92 13.75 8.42 -8.73
C ASN A 92 12.48 7.99 -8.01
N ALA A 93 11.99 6.77 -8.29
CA ALA A 93 10.82 6.20 -7.67
C ALA A 93 11.03 6.00 -6.16
N VAL A 94 12.18 5.46 -5.74
CA VAL A 94 12.53 5.31 -4.32
C VAL A 94 12.75 6.67 -3.65
N LYS A 95 13.44 7.60 -4.32
CA LYS A 95 13.68 8.95 -3.80
C LYS A 95 12.40 9.73 -3.53
N ALA A 96 11.35 9.54 -4.32
CA ALA A 96 10.09 10.26 -4.13
C ALA A 96 9.41 9.94 -2.80
N PHE A 97 9.67 8.77 -2.21
CA PHE A 97 9.22 8.35 -0.89
C PHE A 97 10.19 8.72 0.24
N SER A 98 11.34 9.34 -0.03
CA SER A 98 12.43 9.38 0.94
C SER A 98 12.00 9.96 2.30
N PRO A 99 12.13 9.20 3.41
CA PRO A 99 12.67 7.84 3.51
C PRO A 99 11.67 6.71 3.14
N LEU A 100 12.14 5.71 2.39
CA LEU A 100 11.40 4.47 2.11
C LEU A 100 12.09 3.28 2.76
N ARG A 101 11.36 2.50 3.55
CA ARG A 101 11.85 1.21 4.07
C ARG A 101 11.71 0.13 3.02
N ILE A 102 12.77 -0.67 2.87
CA ILE A 102 12.81 -1.83 1.97
C ILE A 102 13.02 -3.09 2.80
N ARG A 103 12.01 -3.96 2.84
CA ARG A 103 12.11 -5.31 3.45
C ARG A 103 12.59 -6.29 2.40
N MET A 104 13.76 -6.87 2.59
CA MET A 104 14.27 -7.92 1.71
C MET A 104 13.93 -9.26 2.34
N GLY A 105 13.33 -10.16 1.58
CA GLY A 105 12.75 -11.39 2.13
C GLY A 105 11.91 -12.13 1.11
N GLY A 106 10.86 -12.79 1.58
CA GLY A 106 10.03 -13.68 0.78
C GLY A 106 10.46 -15.13 0.92
N THR A 107 9.73 -16.05 0.28
CA THR A 107 9.82 -17.49 0.53
C THR A 107 11.23 -18.07 0.44
N LEU A 108 12.07 -17.62 -0.51
CA LEU A 108 13.42 -18.19 -0.68
C LEU A 108 14.43 -17.71 0.38
N GLN A 109 14.08 -16.74 1.24
CA GLN A 109 14.94 -16.28 2.34
C GLN A 109 15.47 -17.44 3.18
N ASP A 110 14.62 -18.43 3.48
CA ASP A 110 14.96 -19.61 4.29
C ASP A 110 15.78 -20.67 3.54
N LYS A 111 16.20 -20.37 2.31
CA LYS A 111 17.11 -21.20 1.50
C LYS A 111 18.43 -20.50 1.20
N VAL A 112 18.53 -19.20 1.50
CA VAL A 112 19.75 -18.42 1.28
C VAL A 112 20.77 -18.77 2.35
N VAL A 113 22.02 -18.98 1.92
CA VAL A 113 23.19 -19.14 2.79
C VAL A 113 24.22 -18.11 2.38
N TYR A 114 24.68 -17.31 3.34
CA TYR A 114 25.60 -16.22 3.06
C TYR A 114 27.05 -16.74 2.99
N GLU A 115 27.65 -16.69 1.80
CA GLU A 115 29.10 -16.81 1.61
C GLU A 115 29.75 -15.42 1.75
N LYS A 116 31.07 -15.35 1.99
CA LYS A 116 31.83 -14.13 2.42
C LYS A 116 31.75 -12.88 1.50
N GLN A 117 30.86 -12.81 0.50
CA GLN A 117 30.83 -11.76 -0.53
C GLN A 117 29.43 -11.30 -0.98
N ALA A 118 28.37 -11.36 -0.17
CA ALA A 118 27.07 -10.77 -0.55
C ALA A 118 26.34 -10.07 0.61
N VAL A 119 25.67 -8.95 0.32
CA VAL A 119 24.76 -8.23 1.23
C VAL A 119 23.35 -8.48 0.76
N THR A 120 22.48 -9.01 1.62
CA THR A 120 21.01 -9.01 1.41
C THR A 120 20.29 -9.41 2.70
N PHE A 121 19.07 -8.90 2.94
CA PHE A 121 18.39 -8.96 4.24
C PHE A 121 17.23 -9.96 4.24
N GLY A 122 16.88 -10.43 5.44
CA GLY A 122 16.10 -11.65 5.71
C GLY A 122 17.00 -12.78 6.19
N LEU A 123 16.85 -13.24 7.43
CA LEU A 123 17.70 -14.31 7.99
C LEU A 123 17.04 -15.68 7.78
N ASN A 124 17.83 -16.64 7.31
CA ASN A 124 17.41 -18.01 7.13
C ASN A 124 17.22 -18.70 8.49
N ALA A 125 15.96 -18.94 8.87
CA ALA A 125 15.58 -19.59 10.12
C ALA A 125 15.65 -21.12 10.07
N LEU A 126 15.85 -21.71 8.88
CA LEU A 126 15.96 -23.15 8.66
C LEU A 126 17.41 -23.63 8.60
N TYR A 127 18.39 -22.73 8.61
CA TYR A 127 19.80 -23.10 8.53
C TYR A 127 20.22 -24.04 9.68
N GLY A 128 20.78 -25.19 9.29
CA GLY A 128 21.23 -26.23 10.22
C GLY A 128 20.13 -27.09 10.86
N ARG A 129 18.88 -27.00 10.38
CA ARG A 129 17.74 -27.75 10.93
C ARG A 129 17.32 -28.94 10.08
N THR A 130 16.56 -29.84 10.70
CA THR A 130 15.94 -30.98 10.01
C THR A 130 14.46 -30.71 9.78
N ILE A 131 14.02 -30.86 8.54
CA ILE A 131 12.62 -30.72 8.13
C ILE A 131 12.02 -32.13 7.99
N GLY A 132 10.95 -32.39 8.75
CA GLY A 132 10.18 -33.62 8.68
C GLY A 132 9.35 -33.70 7.39
N SER A 133 8.93 -34.91 7.03
CA SER A 133 8.11 -35.13 5.82
C SER A 133 6.75 -34.42 5.85
N ASP A 134 6.27 -34.03 7.04
CA ASP A 134 5.05 -33.28 7.26
C ASP A 134 5.24 -31.75 7.23
N GLY A 135 6.48 -31.28 6.97
CA GLY A 135 6.88 -29.88 7.01
C GLY A 135 7.24 -29.35 8.40
N SER A 136 7.15 -30.18 9.45
CA SER A 136 7.57 -29.77 10.80
C SER A 136 9.08 -29.62 10.89
N VAL A 137 9.54 -28.53 11.49
CA VAL A 137 10.97 -28.25 11.66
C VAL A 137 11.39 -28.58 13.09
N ASN A 138 12.45 -29.38 13.23
CA ASN A 138 12.96 -29.83 14.52
C ASN A 138 14.41 -29.36 14.77
N GLY A 139 14.70 -29.10 16.04
CA GLY A 139 16.02 -28.70 16.52
C GLY A 139 16.23 -27.18 16.63
N PRO A 140 17.28 -26.75 17.35
CA PRO A 140 17.59 -25.33 17.54
C PRO A 140 18.08 -24.70 16.23
N TRP A 141 17.96 -23.37 16.13
CA TRP A 141 18.47 -22.63 14.98
C TRP A 141 20.00 -22.52 15.05
N ASN A 142 20.70 -22.84 13.97
CA ASN A 142 22.13 -22.59 13.87
C ASN A 142 22.36 -21.15 13.40
N SER A 143 22.69 -20.26 14.34
CA SER A 143 22.84 -18.84 14.07
C SER A 143 24.17 -18.43 13.42
N SER A 144 25.13 -19.33 13.25
CA SER A 144 26.50 -19.00 12.80
C SER A 144 26.56 -18.29 11.44
N ASN A 145 25.67 -18.63 10.51
CA ASN A 145 25.61 -17.99 9.20
C ASN A 145 25.06 -16.56 9.30
N ALA A 146 24.00 -16.36 10.09
CA ALA A 146 23.43 -15.04 10.34
C ALA A 146 24.41 -14.15 11.13
N GLU A 147 25.07 -14.67 12.17
CA GLU A 147 26.10 -13.93 12.90
C GLU A 147 27.21 -13.44 11.97
N SER A 148 27.67 -14.30 11.05
CA SER A 148 28.70 -13.95 10.07
C SER A 148 28.25 -12.80 9.16
N LEU A 149 27.01 -12.82 8.68
CA LEU A 149 26.43 -11.73 7.90
C LEU A 149 26.31 -10.44 8.73
N ILE A 150 25.75 -10.51 9.93
CA ILE A 150 25.56 -9.34 10.80
C ILE A 150 26.91 -8.68 11.09
N ARG A 151 27.94 -9.44 11.47
CA ARG A 151 29.29 -8.93 11.68
C ARG A 151 29.88 -8.32 10.41
N TYR A 152 29.65 -8.95 9.25
CA TYR A 152 30.08 -8.39 7.97
C TYR A 152 29.43 -7.03 7.70
N THR A 153 28.11 -6.87 7.91
CA THR A 153 27.42 -5.59 7.71
C THR A 153 27.96 -4.48 8.61
N VAL A 154 28.21 -4.79 9.89
CA VAL A 154 28.84 -3.88 10.84
C VAL A 154 30.25 -3.49 10.39
N ASN A 155 31.07 -4.46 9.99
CA ASN A 155 32.44 -4.21 9.52
C ASN A 155 32.49 -3.37 8.23
N LYS A 156 31.45 -3.43 7.40
CA LYS A 156 31.31 -2.59 6.20
C LYS A 156 30.70 -1.22 6.49
N GLY A 157 30.23 -0.98 7.70
CA GLY A 157 29.58 0.27 8.09
C GLY A 157 28.18 0.44 7.48
N TYR A 158 27.50 -0.66 7.13
CA TYR A 158 26.13 -0.58 6.63
C TYR A 158 25.15 -0.31 7.78
N SER A 159 24.22 0.61 7.56
CA SER A 159 23.14 0.92 8.49
C SER A 159 21.96 -0.02 8.26
N ILE A 160 21.63 -0.83 9.25
CA ILE A 160 20.55 -1.80 9.19
C ILE A 160 19.43 -1.37 10.13
N LEU A 161 18.22 -1.24 9.61
CA LEU A 161 17.06 -0.87 10.43
C LEU A 161 16.65 -2.00 11.39
N GLY A 162 16.67 -3.24 10.90
CA GLY A 162 16.34 -4.41 11.69
C GLY A 162 16.61 -5.72 10.98
N TRP A 163 16.57 -6.80 11.76
CA TRP A 163 16.76 -8.17 11.33
C TRP A 163 15.48 -8.96 11.55
N GLU A 164 14.95 -9.52 10.46
CA GLU A 164 13.81 -10.43 10.48
C GLU A 164 14.31 -11.88 10.37
N LEU A 165 13.84 -12.74 11.27
CA LEU A 165 14.17 -14.18 11.25
C LEU A 165 13.03 -14.95 10.60
N GLY A 166 13.34 -15.67 9.52
CA GLY A 166 12.45 -16.56 8.78
C GLY A 166 11.36 -15.86 7.97
N ASN A 167 10.68 -16.64 7.12
CA ASN A 167 9.54 -16.23 6.33
C ASN A 167 8.45 -17.32 6.32
N GLU A 168 7.25 -16.98 6.80
CA GLU A 168 6.03 -17.78 6.76
C GLU A 168 6.14 -19.16 7.44
N LEU A 169 6.87 -19.18 8.56
CA LEU A 169 7.09 -20.38 9.38
C LEU A 169 6.11 -20.53 10.56
N SER A 170 5.26 -19.53 10.78
CA SER A 170 4.28 -19.50 11.87
C SER A 170 3.02 -20.30 11.57
N GLY A 171 2.44 -20.92 12.62
CA GLY A 171 1.18 -21.64 12.51
C GLY A 171 1.28 -22.87 11.61
N ASP A 172 0.48 -22.89 10.53
CA ASP A 172 0.46 -24.01 9.58
C ASP A 172 1.72 -24.04 8.69
N GLY A 173 2.40 -22.90 8.54
CA GLY A 173 3.55 -22.72 7.64
C GLY A 173 3.17 -22.73 6.16
N VAL A 174 4.05 -22.19 5.30
CA VAL A 174 3.92 -22.31 3.83
C VAL A 174 4.82 -23.42 3.29
N GLU A 175 6.13 -23.28 3.43
CA GLU A 175 7.08 -24.34 3.05
C GLU A 175 7.47 -25.25 4.22
N ALA A 176 7.47 -24.68 5.43
CA ALA A 176 7.83 -25.36 6.66
C ALA A 176 7.13 -24.68 7.84
N ARG A 177 7.03 -25.37 8.98
CA ARG A 177 6.47 -24.80 10.21
C ARG A 177 7.36 -25.02 11.42
N VAL A 178 7.54 -23.96 12.21
CA VAL A 178 8.25 -23.97 13.48
C VAL A 178 7.25 -23.73 14.60
N SER A 179 7.34 -24.50 15.69
CA SER A 179 6.49 -24.28 16.86
C SER A 179 6.77 -22.91 17.50
N ALA A 180 5.74 -22.27 18.05
CA ALA A 180 5.88 -20.95 18.69
C ALA A 180 6.97 -20.93 19.78
N HIS A 181 7.07 -22.02 20.57
CA HIS A 181 8.08 -22.19 21.62
C HIS A 181 9.51 -22.22 21.05
N GLN A 182 9.75 -23.06 20.03
CA GLN A 182 11.08 -23.12 19.42
C GLN A 182 11.43 -21.79 18.76
N TYR A 183 10.48 -21.16 18.07
CA TYR A 183 10.70 -19.89 17.40
C TYR A 183 11.03 -18.76 18.38
N ALA A 184 10.36 -18.71 19.55
CA ALA A 184 10.68 -17.75 20.60
C ALA A 184 12.12 -17.91 21.15
N SER A 185 12.60 -19.16 21.26
CA SER A 185 13.99 -19.46 21.64
C SER A 185 14.99 -18.96 20.59
N ASP A 186 14.65 -19.11 19.31
CA ASP A 186 15.49 -18.64 18.21
C ASP A 186 15.57 -17.11 18.17
N ILE A 187 14.46 -16.43 18.44
CA ILE A 187 14.41 -14.97 18.54
C ILE A 187 15.22 -14.46 19.72
N THR A 188 15.19 -15.17 20.85
CA THR A 188 16.07 -14.85 21.99
C THR A 188 17.55 -14.96 21.61
N THR A 189 17.91 -15.99 20.83
CA THR A 189 19.26 -16.14 20.30
C THR A 189 19.65 -14.99 19.37
N LEU A 190 18.77 -14.60 18.45
CA LEU A 190 19.01 -13.46 17.55
C LEU A 190 19.14 -12.14 18.32
N GLN A 191 18.28 -11.89 19.31
CA GLN A 191 18.35 -10.69 20.14
C GLN A 191 19.70 -10.57 20.85
N HIS A 192 20.21 -11.65 21.45
CA HIS A 192 21.53 -11.64 22.08
C HIS A 192 22.65 -11.35 21.07
N LEU A 193 22.60 -11.95 19.87
CA LEU A 193 23.57 -11.66 18.82
C LEU A 193 23.55 -10.19 18.40
N VAL A 194 22.36 -9.60 18.23
CA VAL A 194 22.23 -8.18 17.90
C VAL A 194 22.77 -7.32 19.05
N GLU A 195 22.45 -7.64 20.30
CA GLU A 195 22.94 -6.88 21.46
C GLU A 195 24.47 -6.91 21.59
N ASP A 196 25.07 -8.07 21.35
CA ASP A 196 26.52 -8.30 21.46
C ASP A 196 27.28 -7.65 20.31
N ILE A 197 26.85 -7.91 19.06
CA ILE A 197 27.55 -7.41 17.87
C ILE A 197 27.44 -5.88 17.78
N TYR A 198 26.31 -5.31 18.20
CA TYR A 198 26.07 -3.87 18.21
C TYR A 198 26.31 -3.22 19.59
N ALA A 199 27.04 -3.85 20.52
CA ALA A 199 27.23 -3.34 21.88
C ALA A 199 27.80 -1.91 21.96
N GLY A 200 28.62 -1.52 20.98
CA GLY A 200 29.21 -0.17 20.89
C GLY A 200 28.37 0.87 20.13
N PHE A 201 27.20 0.51 19.62
CA PHE A 201 26.33 1.40 18.84
C PHE A 201 25.26 2.03 19.74
N GLU A 202 25.02 3.33 19.56
CA GLU A 202 23.96 4.06 20.28
C GLU A 202 22.56 3.55 19.91
N VAL A 203 22.33 3.33 18.61
CA VAL A 203 21.09 2.78 18.08
C VAL A 203 21.38 1.38 17.55
N LYS A 204 20.66 0.39 18.08
CA LYS A 204 20.75 -1.01 17.64
C LYS A 204 19.62 -1.33 16.66
N PRO A 205 19.85 -2.20 15.66
CA PRO A 205 18.78 -2.67 14.79
C PRO A 205 17.67 -3.38 15.58
N LEU A 206 16.43 -3.27 15.09
CA LEU A 206 15.29 -3.99 15.64
C LEU A 206 15.39 -5.49 15.34
N VAL A 207 14.80 -6.33 16.19
CA VAL A 207 14.50 -7.73 15.88
C VAL A 207 13.01 -7.85 15.56
N LEU A 208 12.72 -8.48 14.40
CA LEU A 208 11.39 -8.61 13.81
C LEU A 208 11.05 -10.08 13.57
N ALA A 209 9.79 -10.46 13.80
CA ALA A 209 9.27 -11.81 13.61
C ALA A 209 7.74 -11.86 13.73
N PRO A 210 7.04 -12.90 13.25
CA PRO A 210 7.58 -14.08 12.57
C PRO A 210 7.56 -14.06 11.05
N GLY A 211 7.23 -12.93 10.42
CA GLY A 211 7.08 -12.83 8.97
C GLY A 211 6.07 -13.83 8.39
N GLY A 212 4.92 -14.03 9.04
CA GLY A 212 3.95 -15.06 8.63
C GLY A 212 2.49 -14.68 8.86
N PHE A 213 1.57 -15.58 8.51
CA PHE A 213 0.13 -15.34 8.66
C PHE A 213 -0.32 -15.40 10.11
N PHE A 214 -1.16 -14.44 10.52
CA PHE A 214 -1.66 -14.37 11.90
C PHE A 214 -2.51 -15.60 12.25
N LYS A 215 -2.05 -16.37 13.23
CA LYS A 215 -2.77 -17.49 13.83
C LYS A 215 -2.87 -17.24 15.34
N PRO A 216 -4.08 -17.04 15.90
CA PRO A 216 -4.24 -16.53 17.26
C PRO A 216 -3.44 -17.26 18.33
N ASP A 217 -3.57 -18.59 18.40
CA ASP A 217 -2.92 -19.40 19.44
C ASP A 217 -1.40 -19.40 19.29
N TRP A 218 -0.90 -19.58 18.05
CA TRP A 218 0.53 -19.56 17.77
C TRP A 218 1.15 -18.19 18.11
N PHE A 219 0.50 -17.10 17.72
CA PHE A 219 0.99 -15.74 18.00
C PHE A 219 0.90 -15.43 19.50
N ALA A 220 -0.15 -15.87 20.20
CA ALA A 220 -0.27 -15.69 21.64
C ALA A 220 0.88 -16.38 22.39
N ASP A 221 1.13 -17.66 22.07
CA ASP A 221 2.23 -18.42 22.65
C ASP A 221 3.59 -17.77 22.35
N PHE A 222 3.80 -17.33 21.11
CA PHE A 222 5.04 -16.70 20.68
C PHE A 222 5.29 -15.34 21.37
N VAL A 223 4.29 -14.46 21.40
CA VAL A 223 4.40 -13.12 22.01
C VAL A 223 4.62 -13.21 23.51
N ASN A 224 3.92 -14.13 24.20
CA ASN A 224 4.11 -14.33 25.64
C ASN A 224 5.57 -14.68 25.99
N GLN A 225 6.21 -15.50 25.15
CA GLN A 225 7.58 -15.96 25.35
C GLN A 225 8.65 -14.99 24.89
N THR A 226 8.30 -14.03 24.02
CA THR A 226 9.23 -13.03 23.46
C THR A 226 9.02 -11.60 23.98
N SER A 227 8.19 -11.44 25.03
CA SER A 227 7.80 -10.14 25.60
C SER A 227 8.95 -9.19 25.98
N LYS A 228 10.16 -9.72 26.18
CA LYS A 228 11.38 -8.95 26.51
C LYS A 228 12.42 -8.88 25.38
N THR A 229 12.29 -9.69 24.34
CA THR A 229 13.33 -9.90 23.32
C THR A 229 12.93 -9.41 21.94
N LEU A 230 11.64 -9.40 21.61
CA LEU A 230 11.14 -8.97 20.31
C LEU A 230 10.64 -7.52 20.34
N GLN A 231 11.04 -6.70 19.37
CA GLN A 231 10.57 -5.31 19.27
C GLN A 231 9.44 -5.13 18.25
N VAL A 232 9.35 -6.00 17.24
CA VAL A 232 8.30 -5.90 16.22
C VAL A 232 7.69 -7.27 15.94
N VAL A 233 6.36 -7.35 16.06
CA VAL A 233 5.56 -8.48 15.59
C VAL A 233 5.10 -8.19 14.16
N THR A 234 5.64 -8.92 13.20
CA THR A 234 5.31 -8.80 11.76
C THR A 234 4.32 -9.87 11.34
N HIS A 235 3.30 -9.51 10.56
CA HIS A 235 2.42 -10.49 9.89
C HIS A 235 2.25 -10.20 8.40
N HIS A 236 1.80 -11.20 7.64
CA HIS A 236 1.58 -11.11 6.19
C HIS A 236 0.09 -11.04 5.82
N ILE A 237 -0.24 -10.36 4.71
CA ILE A 237 -1.62 -10.19 4.23
C ILE A 237 -1.76 -10.60 2.75
N TYR A 238 -2.52 -11.66 2.51
CA TYR A 238 -2.91 -12.17 1.18
C TYR A 238 -4.37 -12.65 1.16
N ASN A 239 -5.27 -11.73 1.49
CA ASN A 239 -6.67 -12.02 1.80
C ASN A 239 -7.62 -12.16 0.60
N LEU A 240 -7.17 -11.85 -0.63
CA LEU A 240 -8.02 -11.95 -1.82
C LEU A 240 -8.02 -13.36 -2.44
N GLY A 241 -7.05 -14.20 -2.06
CA GLY A 241 -6.87 -15.54 -2.63
C GLY A 241 -5.75 -15.60 -3.68
N PRO A 242 -5.73 -16.64 -4.53
CA PRO A 242 -4.68 -16.81 -5.53
C PRO A 242 -4.86 -15.85 -6.71
N GLY A 243 -3.77 -15.45 -7.36
CA GLY A 243 -3.81 -14.63 -8.57
C GLY A 243 -4.63 -15.22 -9.73
N VAL A 244 -4.86 -16.53 -9.79
CA VAL A 244 -5.70 -17.16 -10.83
C VAL A 244 -7.20 -16.98 -10.62
N ASP A 245 -7.64 -16.53 -9.45
CA ASP A 245 -9.07 -16.41 -9.18
C ASP A 245 -9.74 -15.38 -10.10
N ASP A 246 -10.73 -15.82 -10.89
CA ASP A 246 -11.52 -15.00 -11.81
C ASP A 246 -12.48 -14.04 -11.11
N HIS A 247 -12.61 -14.15 -9.78
CA HIS A 247 -13.45 -13.29 -8.95
C HIS A 247 -12.68 -12.20 -8.20
N LEU A 248 -11.38 -11.99 -8.49
CA LEU A 248 -10.55 -11.02 -7.76
C LEU A 248 -11.15 -9.60 -7.79
N ILE A 249 -11.62 -9.13 -8.95
CA ILE A 249 -12.20 -7.77 -9.07
C ILE A 249 -13.45 -7.63 -8.20
N GLN A 250 -14.31 -8.65 -8.19
CA GLN A 250 -15.53 -8.68 -7.38
C GLN A 250 -15.20 -8.60 -5.89
N LYS A 251 -14.18 -9.36 -5.44
CA LYS A 251 -13.69 -9.31 -4.05
C LYS A 251 -13.09 -7.96 -3.68
N ILE A 252 -12.32 -7.35 -4.58
CA ILE A 252 -11.71 -6.03 -4.38
C ILE A 252 -12.76 -4.93 -4.24
N LEU A 253 -13.89 -5.06 -4.94
CA LEU A 253 -14.98 -4.08 -4.97
C LEU A 253 -16.14 -4.42 -4.01
N ASP A 254 -15.95 -5.41 -3.14
CA ASP A 254 -16.94 -5.82 -2.13
C ASP A 254 -16.45 -5.42 -0.73
N PRO A 255 -16.99 -4.33 -0.14
CA PRO A 255 -16.65 -3.90 1.21
C PRO A 255 -16.85 -4.99 2.27
N SER A 256 -17.87 -5.86 2.11
CA SER A 256 -18.10 -6.96 3.05
C SER A 256 -16.99 -8.01 2.99
N TYR A 257 -16.40 -8.22 1.81
CA TYR A 257 -15.23 -9.08 1.64
C TYR A 257 -13.99 -8.45 2.28
N LEU A 258 -13.75 -7.15 2.03
CA LEU A 258 -12.60 -6.43 2.58
C LEU A 258 -12.63 -6.35 4.11
N ASP A 259 -13.83 -6.20 4.70
CA ASP A 259 -14.04 -6.18 6.15
C ASP A 259 -13.60 -7.48 6.86
N GLY A 260 -13.44 -8.59 6.13
CA GLY A 260 -12.91 -9.84 6.67
C GLY A 260 -11.54 -9.71 7.34
N GLU A 261 -10.73 -8.73 6.94
CA GLU A 261 -9.39 -8.49 7.53
C GLU A 261 -9.41 -7.72 8.84
N LEU A 262 -10.52 -7.03 9.18
CA LEU A 262 -10.63 -6.24 10.41
C LEU A 262 -10.35 -7.07 11.66
N GLN A 263 -10.78 -8.34 11.65
CA GLN A 263 -10.58 -9.24 12.77
C GLN A 263 -9.09 -9.53 13.00
N ILE A 264 -8.28 -9.66 11.95
CA ILE A 264 -6.84 -9.94 12.07
C ILE A 264 -6.13 -8.76 12.74
N PHE A 265 -6.37 -7.53 12.26
CA PHE A 265 -5.74 -6.34 12.82
C PHE A 265 -6.18 -6.08 14.26
N SER A 266 -7.48 -6.18 14.55
CA SER A 266 -8.03 -5.98 15.90
C SER A 266 -7.57 -7.04 16.90
N SER A 267 -7.50 -8.31 16.48
CA SER A 267 -6.98 -9.41 17.31
C SER A 267 -5.50 -9.24 17.63
N LEU A 268 -4.66 -8.90 16.64
CA LEU A 268 -3.24 -8.66 16.89
C LEU A 268 -3.02 -7.46 17.81
N GLN A 269 -3.74 -6.35 17.59
CA GLN A 269 -3.68 -5.20 18.48
C GLN A 269 -4.06 -5.57 19.92
N SER A 270 -5.14 -6.34 20.09
CA SER A 270 -5.62 -6.78 21.40
C SER A 270 -4.62 -7.71 22.08
N LEU A 271 -4.03 -8.65 21.34
CA LEU A 271 -2.98 -9.54 21.83
C LEU A 271 -1.80 -8.74 22.37
N LEU A 272 -1.26 -7.80 21.59
CA LEU A 272 -0.11 -6.99 22.02
C LEU A 272 -0.44 -6.16 23.26
N LYS A 273 -1.59 -5.47 23.27
CA LYS A 273 -2.05 -4.68 24.43
C LYS A 273 -2.19 -5.52 25.71
N ASN A 274 -2.65 -6.77 25.59
CA ASN A 274 -2.94 -7.63 26.74
C ASN A 274 -1.74 -8.48 27.19
N SER A 275 -0.71 -8.64 26.36
CA SER A 275 0.47 -9.47 26.67
C SER A 275 1.50 -8.76 27.57
N GLY A 276 1.42 -7.44 27.71
CA GLY A 276 2.43 -6.65 28.44
C GLY A 276 3.76 -6.47 27.71
N THR A 277 3.87 -6.92 26.45
CA THR A 277 5.04 -6.66 25.58
C THR A 277 5.13 -5.18 25.20
N SER A 278 6.35 -4.71 24.92
CA SER A 278 6.58 -3.41 24.27
C SER A 278 6.59 -3.50 22.75
N ALA A 279 6.51 -4.71 22.19
CA ALA A 279 6.53 -4.94 20.76
C ALA A 279 5.36 -4.27 20.03
N VAL A 280 5.62 -3.79 18.82
CA VAL A 280 4.61 -3.16 17.96
C VAL A 280 4.25 -4.04 16.76
N ALA A 281 3.06 -3.85 16.20
CA ALA A 281 2.61 -4.62 15.03
C ALA A 281 3.03 -3.96 13.71
N TRP A 282 3.60 -4.73 12.79
CA TRP A 282 3.90 -4.33 11.40
C TRP A 282 3.24 -5.32 10.43
N VAL A 283 2.74 -4.82 9.29
CA VAL A 283 2.53 -5.67 8.11
C VAL A 283 3.86 -5.76 7.38
N GLY A 284 4.52 -6.92 7.51
CA GLY A 284 5.87 -7.15 6.98
C GLY A 284 5.89 -7.49 5.47
N GLU A 285 4.76 -7.98 4.97
CA GLU A 285 4.57 -8.30 3.55
C GLU A 285 3.07 -8.34 3.24
N ALA A 286 2.64 -7.69 2.16
CA ALA A 286 1.25 -7.76 1.72
C ALA A 286 1.11 -7.56 0.22
N GLY A 287 0.51 -8.54 -0.47
CA GLY A 287 0.25 -8.47 -1.92
C GLY A 287 -1.22 -8.66 -2.28
N GLY A 288 -2.09 -8.94 -1.30
CA GLY A 288 -3.53 -9.14 -1.48
C GLY A 288 -3.87 -10.46 -2.17
N ALA A 289 -3.41 -10.63 -3.41
CA ALA A 289 -3.50 -11.89 -4.15
C ALA A 289 -2.13 -12.60 -4.20
N TYR A 290 -2.05 -13.80 -3.65
CA TYR A 290 -0.81 -14.59 -3.62
C TYR A 290 -0.51 -15.24 -4.99
N ASN A 291 0.63 -15.92 -5.12
CA ASN A 291 1.15 -16.47 -6.40
C ASN A 291 1.35 -15.38 -7.46
N SER A 292 2.12 -14.35 -7.09
CA SER A 292 2.56 -13.26 -7.96
C SER A 292 1.43 -12.36 -8.50
N GLY A 293 0.24 -12.38 -7.89
CA GLY A 293 -0.90 -11.57 -8.31
C GLY A 293 -1.40 -11.89 -9.73
N ARG A 294 -2.20 -10.99 -10.30
CA ARG A 294 -2.85 -11.18 -11.60
C ARG A 294 -2.63 -10.00 -12.52
N ASN A 295 -2.06 -10.25 -13.70
CA ASN A 295 -1.92 -9.23 -14.72
C ASN A 295 -3.29 -8.67 -15.12
N LEU A 296 -3.36 -7.37 -15.36
CA LEU A 296 -4.58 -6.60 -15.63
C LEU A 296 -5.58 -6.54 -14.46
N VAL A 297 -5.16 -6.93 -13.25
CA VAL A 297 -5.92 -6.75 -12.01
C VAL A 297 -5.04 -6.15 -10.92
N THR A 298 -3.98 -6.84 -10.47
CA THR A 298 -3.15 -6.37 -9.34
C THR A 298 -2.14 -5.29 -9.72
N ASN A 299 -1.96 -5.03 -11.02
CA ASN A 299 -1.14 -3.94 -11.58
C ASN A 299 -2.00 -2.85 -12.24
N THR A 300 -3.29 -2.79 -11.94
CA THR A 300 -4.23 -1.81 -12.52
C THR A 300 -4.92 -0.99 -11.43
N PHE A 301 -5.63 0.06 -11.82
CA PHE A 301 -6.26 1.01 -10.90
C PHE A 301 -7.23 0.36 -9.91
N VAL A 302 -7.94 -0.71 -10.30
CA VAL A 302 -8.87 -1.42 -9.43
C VAL A 302 -8.18 -1.92 -8.15
N PHE A 303 -6.89 -2.26 -8.20
CA PHE A 303 -6.19 -2.74 -7.02
C PHE A 303 -5.93 -1.66 -5.96
N SER A 304 -5.98 -0.38 -6.34
CA SER A 304 -5.80 0.74 -5.42
C SER A 304 -6.91 0.82 -4.37
N PHE A 305 -8.12 0.30 -4.66
CA PHE A 305 -9.19 0.19 -3.67
C PHE A 305 -8.77 -0.70 -2.50
N TRP A 306 -8.41 -1.96 -2.78
CA TRP A 306 -7.88 -2.88 -1.78
C TRP A 306 -6.67 -2.28 -1.07
N TYR A 307 -5.69 -1.76 -1.81
CA TYR A 307 -4.44 -1.34 -1.19
C TYR A 307 -4.63 -0.17 -0.21
N LEU A 308 -5.30 0.90 -0.63
CA LEU A 308 -5.53 2.06 0.24
C LEU A 308 -6.47 1.73 1.40
N ASP A 309 -7.42 0.81 1.19
CA ASP A 309 -8.30 0.32 2.25
C ASP A 309 -7.51 -0.44 3.34
N GLN A 310 -6.60 -1.33 2.93
CA GLN A 310 -5.74 -2.06 3.85
C GLN A 310 -4.81 -1.13 4.64
N LEU A 311 -4.26 -0.08 4.01
CA LEU A 311 -3.48 0.95 4.71
C LEU A 311 -4.32 1.65 5.79
N GLY A 312 -5.55 2.05 5.47
CA GLY A 312 -6.46 2.68 6.42
C GLY A 312 -6.87 1.77 7.57
N MET A 313 -7.23 0.52 7.29
CA MET A 313 -7.61 -0.47 8.30
C MET A 313 -6.44 -0.80 9.22
N ALA A 314 -5.27 -1.11 8.68
CA ALA A 314 -4.09 -1.43 9.49
C ALA A 314 -3.68 -0.25 10.39
N ALA A 315 -3.68 0.98 9.86
CA ALA A 315 -3.37 2.17 10.64
C ALA A 315 -4.35 2.39 11.81
N THR A 316 -5.65 2.19 11.57
CA THR A 316 -6.72 2.30 12.58
C THR A 316 -6.49 1.36 13.77
N TYR A 317 -5.93 0.18 13.52
CA TYR A 317 -5.57 -0.80 14.56
C TYR A 317 -4.12 -0.70 15.04
N ASN A 318 -3.49 0.46 14.87
CA ASN A 318 -2.17 0.78 15.44
C ASN A 318 -1.02 -0.09 14.91
N THR A 319 -1.18 -0.64 13.70
CA THR A 319 -0.05 -1.16 12.93
C THR A 319 0.85 -0.01 12.51
N LYS A 320 2.16 -0.14 12.75
CA LYS A 320 3.13 0.96 12.62
C LYS A 320 3.73 1.11 11.23
N THR A 321 3.72 0.03 10.45
CA THR A 321 4.35 -0.04 9.12
C THR A 321 3.57 -0.99 8.24
N TYR A 322 3.49 -0.69 6.95
CA TYR A 322 2.86 -1.55 5.95
C TYR A 322 3.77 -1.74 4.74
N CYS A 323 4.35 -2.93 4.61
CA CYS A 323 5.25 -3.30 3.53
C CYS A 323 4.49 -3.94 2.37
N ARG A 324 4.43 -3.23 1.24
CA ARG A 324 3.83 -3.74 0.00
C ARG A 324 4.74 -4.75 -0.68
N GLN A 325 4.21 -5.95 -0.91
CA GLN A 325 4.72 -6.91 -1.87
C GLN A 325 4.29 -6.47 -3.29
N THR A 326 5.17 -5.95 -4.14
CA THR A 326 6.61 -5.63 -3.96
C THR A 326 6.88 -4.20 -4.44
N LEU A 327 8.10 -3.69 -4.23
CA LEU A 327 8.59 -2.53 -4.97
C LEU A 327 8.58 -2.81 -6.49
N ILE A 328 9.07 -3.97 -6.90
CA ILE A 328 9.14 -4.44 -8.28
C ILE A 328 9.14 -5.97 -8.32
N GLY A 329 8.56 -6.56 -9.37
CA GLY A 329 8.41 -8.01 -9.51
C GLY A 329 7.00 -8.50 -9.16
N GLY A 330 6.54 -9.57 -9.81
CA GLY A 330 5.15 -9.98 -9.71
C GLY A 330 4.19 -9.01 -10.40
N ASN A 331 2.92 -9.39 -10.54
CA ASN A 331 1.87 -8.53 -11.11
C ASN A 331 1.33 -7.52 -10.09
N TYR A 332 1.75 -7.55 -8.83
CA TYR A 332 1.36 -6.60 -7.79
C TYR A 332 2.41 -5.50 -7.55
N GLY A 333 3.54 -5.54 -8.27
CA GLY A 333 4.67 -4.65 -8.02
C GLY A 333 4.28 -3.18 -8.19
N LEU A 334 4.79 -2.31 -7.33
CA LEU A 334 4.59 -0.86 -7.45
C LEU A 334 5.18 -0.34 -8.77
N LEU A 335 6.29 -0.91 -9.23
CA LEU A 335 6.90 -0.64 -10.51
C LEU A 335 6.69 -1.83 -11.47
N ASN A 336 6.51 -1.51 -12.74
CA ASN A 336 6.45 -2.49 -13.81
C ASN A 336 7.80 -3.20 -13.96
N THR A 337 7.78 -4.53 -13.98
CA THR A 337 8.98 -5.38 -14.03
C THR A 337 9.86 -5.17 -15.27
N GLN A 338 9.27 -4.81 -16.42
CA GLN A 338 10.00 -4.71 -17.68
C GLN A 338 10.58 -3.32 -17.93
N ASN A 339 9.82 -2.27 -17.62
CA ASN A 339 10.19 -0.89 -17.99
C ASN A 339 10.35 0.04 -16.78
N PHE A 340 10.20 -0.46 -15.55
CA PHE A 340 10.31 0.27 -14.29
C PHE A 340 9.28 1.40 -14.11
N LEU A 341 8.37 1.60 -15.06
CA LEU A 341 7.35 2.63 -14.94
C LEU A 341 6.42 2.32 -13.77
N PRO A 342 6.01 3.33 -12.99
CA PRO A 342 5.07 3.14 -11.90
C PRO A 342 3.72 2.59 -12.35
N ASN A 343 3.23 1.54 -11.67
CA ASN A 343 1.85 1.09 -11.75
C ASN A 343 0.95 2.01 -10.90
N PRO A 344 -0.39 1.96 -11.07
CA PRO A 344 -1.34 2.82 -10.33
C PRO A 344 -1.11 2.86 -8.82
N ASP A 345 -0.85 1.72 -8.19
CA ASP A 345 -0.63 1.61 -6.75
C ASP A 345 0.61 2.36 -6.24
N TYR A 346 1.62 2.57 -7.07
CA TYR A 346 2.76 3.41 -6.71
C TYR A 346 2.32 4.85 -6.46
N TYR A 347 1.50 5.40 -7.34
CA TYR A 347 1.01 6.78 -7.19
C TYR A 347 0.05 6.87 -6.00
N SER A 348 -0.81 5.87 -5.79
CA SER A 348 -1.69 5.76 -4.63
C SER A 348 -0.90 5.77 -3.31
N ALA A 349 0.13 4.92 -3.19
CA ALA A 349 1.00 4.89 -2.02
C ALA A 349 1.83 6.17 -1.84
N LEU A 350 2.33 6.76 -2.92
CA LEU A 350 3.12 7.99 -2.85
C LEU A 350 2.26 9.17 -2.38
N LEU A 351 1.01 9.24 -2.82
CA LEU A 351 0.06 10.25 -2.35
C LEU A 351 -0.28 10.05 -0.87
N TRP A 352 -0.50 8.80 -0.43
CA TRP A 352 -0.63 8.47 0.99
C TRP A 352 0.59 8.95 1.77
N HIS A 353 1.79 8.58 1.35
CA HIS A 353 3.05 8.95 2.00
C HIS A 353 3.22 10.47 2.13
N LYS A 354 2.84 11.23 1.10
CA LYS A 354 2.95 12.70 1.11
C LYS A 354 1.92 13.39 1.99
N LEU A 355 0.71 12.83 2.11
CA LEU A 355 -0.42 13.53 2.71
C LEU A 355 -0.83 12.97 4.08
N MET A 356 -0.85 11.66 4.26
CA MET A 356 -1.36 11.02 5.48
C MET A 356 -0.28 11.00 6.55
N GLY A 357 -0.42 11.81 7.60
CA GLY A 357 0.57 11.82 8.69
C GLY A 357 0.31 10.74 9.75
N SER A 358 1.15 10.72 10.79
CA SER A 358 1.26 9.55 11.67
C SER A 358 0.15 9.39 12.72
N LYS A 359 -0.57 10.46 13.10
CA LYS A 359 -1.65 10.33 14.10
C LYS A 359 -2.97 9.97 13.42
N VAL A 360 -3.54 8.83 13.79
CA VAL A 360 -4.79 8.32 13.20
C VAL A 360 -5.99 8.81 14.00
N LEU A 361 -7.04 9.29 13.34
CA LEU A 361 -8.25 9.81 13.96
C LEU A 361 -9.41 8.84 13.83
N LEU A 362 -10.26 8.77 14.85
CA LEU A 362 -11.49 7.99 14.75
C LEU A 362 -12.38 8.61 13.68
N THR A 363 -12.68 7.82 12.66
CA THR A 363 -13.48 8.22 11.51
C THR A 363 -14.66 7.27 11.40
N SER A 364 -15.85 7.81 11.21
CA SER A 364 -17.04 7.03 10.88
C SER A 364 -17.77 7.67 9.71
N PHE A 365 -18.47 6.83 8.95
CA PHE A 365 -19.23 7.27 7.80
C PHE A 365 -20.71 6.91 7.99
N LEU A 366 -21.58 7.88 7.78
CA LEU A 366 -23.03 7.69 7.71
C LEU A 366 -23.47 7.84 6.26
N GLY A 367 -23.81 6.73 5.62
CA GLY A 367 -24.21 6.66 4.22
C GLY A 367 -24.20 5.22 3.72
N THR A 368 -23.84 5.03 2.46
CA THR A 368 -23.63 3.71 1.86
C THR A 368 -22.39 3.00 2.43
N ASP A 369 -22.44 1.67 2.51
CA ASP A 369 -21.30 0.79 2.80
C ASP A 369 -20.22 0.82 1.71
N LYS A 370 -20.55 1.35 0.52
CA LYS A 370 -19.67 1.48 -0.65
C LYS A 370 -18.68 2.63 -0.57
N ILE A 371 -18.72 3.41 0.50
CA ILE A 371 -17.78 4.51 0.75
C ILE A 371 -17.03 4.24 2.03
N ARG A 372 -15.69 4.29 1.95
CA ARG A 372 -14.80 4.02 3.07
C ARG A 372 -13.93 5.25 3.31
N ALA A 373 -13.82 5.67 4.57
CA ALA A 373 -13.18 6.93 4.92
C ALA A 373 -12.22 6.75 6.10
N TYR A 374 -11.03 7.32 5.97
CA TYR A 374 -9.96 7.30 6.97
C TYR A 374 -9.41 8.71 7.14
N ALA A 375 -9.13 9.14 8.37
CA ALA A 375 -8.60 10.47 8.64
C ALA A 375 -7.34 10.42 9.51
N HIS A 376 -6.36 11.22 9.13
CA HIS A 376 -5.07 11.33 9.80
C HIS A 376 -4.71 12.81 10.04
N CYS A 377 -3.96 13.07 11.09
CA CYS A 377 -3.24 14.34 11.22
C CYS A 377 -1.99 14.29 10.35
N SER A 378 -1.80 15.28 9.49
CA SER A 378 -0.51 15.62 8.84
C SER A 378 -0.04 16.99 9.34
N LYS A 379 0.91 17.65 8.65
CA LYS A 379 1.16 19.09 8.83
C LYS A 379 -0.15 19.92 8.67
N ASN A 380 -1.14 19.36 7.98
CA ASN A 380 -2.56 19.74 7.88
C ASN A 380 -3.47 18.53 8.21
N SER A 381 -4.79 18.66 8.41
CA SER A 381 -5.64 17.46 8.55
C SER A 381 -5.91 16.83 7.18
N VAL A 382 -5.79 15.51 7.03
CA VAL A 382 -6.05 14.81 5.75
C VAL A 382 -7.07 13.70 5.93
N ILE A 383 -7.97 13.62 4.94
CA ILE A 383 -9.01 12.60 4.84
C ILE A 383 -8.79 11.85 3.54
N HIS A 384 -8.66 10.54 3.64
CA HIS A 384 -8.72 9.63 2.51
C HIS A 384 -10.13 9.06 2.41
N VAL A 385 -10.75 9.13 1.24
CA VAL A 385 -12.06 8.53 0.96
C VAL A 385 -12.04 7.75 -0.34
N SER A 386 -12.48 6.50 -0.32
CA SER A 386 -12.68 5.67 -1.51
C SER A 386 -14.17 5.42 -1.76
N THR A 387 -14.58 5.38 -3.03
CA THR A 387 -15.88 4.85 -3.48
C THR A 387 -15.66 3.54 -4.25
N GLU A 388 -16.07 2.45 -3.64
CA GLU A 388 -15.99 1.12 -4.23
C GLU A 388 -17.38 0.73 -4.73
N ASN A 389 -17.57 0.60 -6.05
CA ASN A 389 -18.81 0.03 -6.61
C ASN A 389 -20.09 0.89 -6.47
N ALA A 390 -19.95 2.21 -6.38
CA ALA A 390 -21.09 3.12 -6.49
C ALA A 390 -21.43 3.39 -7.97
N THR A 391 -22.70 3.26 -8.37
CA THR A 391 -23.18 3.58 -9.73
C THR A 391 -23.48 5.07 -9.93
N SER A 392 -23.35 5.88 -8.87
CA SER A 392 -23.62 7.32 -8.87
C SER A 392 -22.58 8.10 -8.08
N ASN A 393 -22.50 9.41 -8.33
CA ASN A 393 -21.62 10.30 -7.58
C ASN A 393 -22.02 10.34 -6.11
N GLY A 394 -21.02 10.28 -5.22
CA GLY A 394 -21.17 10.52 -3.80
C GLY A 394 -20.93 11.99 -3.46
N THR A 395 -21.72 12.58 -2.56
CA THR A 395 -21.39 13.87 -1.92
C THR A 395 -21.23 13.71 -0.43
N LEU A 396 -20.09 14.15 0.10
CA LEU A 396 -19.72 13.99 1.49
C LEU A 396 -19.67 15.34 2.20
N THR A 397 -20.40 15.44 3.30
CA THR A 397 -20.25 16.56 4.24
C THR A 397 -19.36 16.13 5.39
N LEU A 398 -18.38 16.97 5.74
CA LEU A 398 -17.51 16.73 6.87
C LEU A 398 -18.12 17.32 8.13
N LYS A 399 -18.19 16.54 9.21
CA LYS A 399 -18.58 17.03 10.54
C LYS A 399 -17.53 16.66 11.58
N GLN A 400 -17.06 17.67 12.31
CA GLN A 400 -16.20 17.48 13.46
C GLN A 400 -17.07 17.38 14.72
N GLU A 401 -16.89 16.32 15.50
CA GLU A 401 -17.55 16.21 16.80
C GLU A 401 -16.70 16.91 17.87
N SER A 402 -17.25 17.98 18.46
CA SER A 402 -16.75 18.59 19.69
C SER A 402 -17.78 18.32 20.78
N GLN A 403 -17.38 17.66 21.87
CA GLN A 403 -18.25 17.51 23.04
C GLN A 403 -18.37 18.83 23.78
N ASN A 404 -19.26 19.70 23.30
CA ASN A 404 -19.92 20.69 24.13
C ASN A 404 -21.42 20.44 24.07
N HIS A 405 -21.95 19.88 25.15
CA HIS A 405 -23.39 19.76 25.35
C HIS A 405 -24.05 21.14 25.24
N ARG A 406 -25.08 21.20 24.38
CA ARG A 406 -26.03 22.31 24.13
C ARG A 406 -25.48 23.51 23.35
N THR A 407 -25.96 23.66 22.11
CA THR A 407 -26.70 24.85 21.65
C THR A 407 -27.35 24.60 20.29
N LYS A 408 -28.51 25.22 20.07
CA LYS A 408 -29.40 25.05 18.92
C LYS A 408 -28.71 25.42 17.61
N PHE A 409 -29.02 24.66 16.55
CA PHE A 409 -28.64 24.91 15.17
C PHE A 409 -28.90 26.36 14.75
N ALA A 410 -27.85 27.09 14.41
CA ALA A 410 -27.93 28.26 13.55
C ALA A 410 -27.57 27.83 12.12
N ARG A 411 -28.56 27.89 11.22
CA ARG A 411 -28.36 27.91 9.77
C ARG A 411 -27.39 29.05 9.45
N MET A 412 -26.19 28.75 8.94
CA MET A 412 -25.31 29.80 8.42
C MET A 412 -25.71 30.15 6.99
N SER A 413 -26.20 31.38 6.83
CA SER A 413 -26.54 32.01 5.56
C SER A 413 -25.31 32.21 4.68
N ARG A 414 -25.50 32.04 3.36
CA ARG A 414 -24.55 32.47 2.31
C ARG A 414 -24.23 33.96 2.49
N GLY A 415 -22.94 34.28 2.72
CA GLY A 415 -22.47 35.66 2.80
C GLY A 415 -20.95 35.80 2.89
N SER A 416 -20.33 36.05 1.73
CA SER A 416 -19.14 36.90 1.46
C SER A 416 -17.75 36.61 2.06
N SER A 417 -16.78 36.49 1.13
CA SER A 417 -15.34 36.86 1.15
C SER A 417 -14.45 36.17 2.20
N ASN A 418 -13.48 35.30 1.89
CA ASN A 418 -12.38 35.21 0.92
C ASN A 418 -11.07 35.09 1.74
N ASP A 419 -10.31 34.04 1.42
CA ASP A 419 -8.87 33.84 1.73
C ASP A 419 -8.41 32.97 2.92
N GLY A 420 -9.28 32.12 3.50
CA GLY A 420 -8.83 31.22 4.60
C GLY A 420 -9.45 29.82 4.68
N ASN A 421 -10.38 29.47 3.79
CA ASN A 421 -11.18 28.23 3.88
C ASN A 421 -11.15 27.44 2.57
N ILE A 422 -9.95 27.17 2.06
CA ILE A 422 -9.74 26.31 0.89
C ILE A 422 -9.24 24.96 1.40
N ARG A 423 -9.77 23.87 0.84
CA ARG A 423 -9.20 22.54 0.95
C ARG A 423 -8.59 22.12 -0.39
N GLU A 424 -7.57 21.30 -0.31
CA GLU A 424 -6.89 20.71 -1.45
C GLU A 424 -7.44 19.31 -1.69
N GLU A 425 -7.86 19.02 -2.92
CA GLU A 425 -8.35 17.69 -3.29
C GLU A 425 -7.49 17.05 -4.39
N TYR A 426 -7.32 15.74 -4.25
CA TYR A 426 -6.55 14.88 -5.15
C TYR A 426 -7.43 13.70 -5.55
N HIS A 427 -8.02 13.79 -6.74
CA HIS A 427 -8.94 12.80 -7.29
C HIS A 427 -8.17 11.80 -8.16
N LEU A 428 -8.09 10.56 -7.72
CA LEU A 428 -7.52 9.46 -8.47
C LEU A 428 -8.62 8.74 -9.24
N THR A 429 -8.43 8.63 -10.56
CA THR A 429 -9.34 7.90 -11.45
C THR A 429 -8.57 7.07 -12.47
N ALA A 430 -9.24 6.05 -13.00
CA ALA A 430 -8.68 5.27 -14.10
C ALA A 430 -8.90 5.97 -15.45
N LYS A 431 -7.94 5.81 -16.36
CA LYS A 431 -8.07 6.35 -17.72
C LYS A 431 -9.34 5.83 -18.39
N GLU A 432 -10.11 6.76 -18.96
CA GLU A 432 -11.37 6.49 -19.66
C GLU A 432 -12.43 5.79 -18.78
N GLY A 433 -12.29 5.84 -17.45
CA GLY A 433 -13.18 5.13 -16.52
C GLY A 433 -12.97 3.62 -16.48
N ASN A 434 -11.98 3.07 -17.20
CA ASN A 434 -11.66 1.66 -17.18
C ASN A 434 -10.86 1.32 -15.91
N ILE A 435 -11.51 0.78 -14.89
CA ILE A 435 -10.85 0.41 -13.61
C ILE A 435 -9.70 -0.60 -13.78
N GLN A 436 -9.65 -1.36 -14.87
CA GLN A 436 -8.52 -2.24 -15.21
C GLN A 436 -7.42 -1.54 -16.02
N SER A 437 -7.43 -0.21 -16.09
CA SER A 437 -6.35 0.57 -16.70
C SER A 437 -5.09 0.55 -15.81
N GLN A 438 -3.93 0.39 -16.43
CA GLN A 438 -2.63 0.62 -15.78
C GLN A 438 -2.22 2.10 -15.76
N VAL A 439 -3.05 2.97 -16.35
CA VAL A 439 -2.84 4.42 -16.40
C VAL A 439 -3.79 5.09 -15.41
N LEU A 440 -3.19 5.73 -14.39
CA LEU A 440 -3.87 6.51 -13.36
C LEU A 440 -3.89 8.00 -13.72
N LEU A 441 -4.99 8.67 -13.40
CA LEU A 441 -5.14 10.11 -13.53
C LEU A 441 -5.25 10.74 -12.14
N LEU A 442 -4.57 11.87 -11.95
CA LEU A 442 -4.77 12.78 -10.84
C LEU A 442 -5.49 14.03 -11.34
N ASN A 443 -6.66 14.32 -10.78
CA ASN A 443 -7.45 15.51 -11.14
C ASN A 443 -7.69 15.62 -12.67
N GLY A 444 -7.93 14.48 -13.32
CA GLY A 444 -8.15 14.39 -14.78
C GLY A 444 -6.89 14.47 -15.64
N LYS A 445 -5.69 14.51 -15.06
CA LYS A 445 -4.41 14.50 -15.78
C LYS A 445 -3.69 13.18 -15.57
N VAL A 446 -3.15 12.60 -16.65
CA VAL A 446 -2.37 11.36 -16.58
C VAL A 446 -1.12 11.57 -15.73
N LEU A 447 -0.89 10.70 -14.75
CA LEU A 447 0.38 10.62 -14.04
C LEU A 447 1.33 9.69 -14.80
N ASN A 448 2.38 10.26 -15.36
CA ASN A 448 3.46 9.55 -16.02
C ASN A 448 4.80 10.16 -15.64
N THR A 449 5.84 9.34 -15.67
CA THR A 449 7.21 9.84 -15.56
C THR A 449 7.56 10.71 -16.77
N ASP A 450 8.40 11.71 -16.56
CA ASP A 450 8.94 12.48 -17.67
C ASP A 450 10.00 11.68 -18.47
N SER A 451 10.54 12.29 -19.52
CA SER A 451 11.59 11.68 -20.36
C SER A 451 12.90 11.35 -19.63
N SER A 452 13.12 11.94 -18.44
CA SER A 452 14.26 11.67 -17.57
C SER A 452 13.94 10.64 -16.47
N GLY A 453 12.73 10.08 -16.48
CA GLY A 453 12.27 9.13 -15.47
C GLY A 453 11.93 9.77 -14.13
N ASN A 454 11.71 11.08 -14.07
CA ASN A 454 11.28 11.74 -12.84
C ASN A 454 9.80 11.48 -12.56
N ILE A 455 9.47 11.29 -11.29
CA ILE A 455 8.08 11.18 -10.83
C ILE A 455 7.42 12.57 -10.95
N PRO A 456 6.20 12.67 -11.53
CA PRO A 456 5.53 13.95 -11.73
C PRO A 456 5.15 14.64 -10.40
N SER A 457 4.86 15.95 -10.46
CA SER A 457 4.23 16.66 -9.36
C SER A 457 2.80 16.16 -9.14
N PHE A 458 2.33 16.23 -7.89
CA PHE A 458 0.98 15.86 -7.51
C PHE A 458 0.28 17.16 -7.14
N ASP A 459 -0.28 17.83 -8.14
CA ASP A 459 -0.88 19.14 -7.95
C ASP A 459 -2.36 19.00 -7.53
N PRO A 460 -2.78 19.61 -6.41
CA PRO A 460 -4.17 19.58 -5.97
C PRO A 460 -5.08 20.44 -6.84
N ILE A 461 -6.39 20.22 -6.70
CA ILE A 461 -7.39 21.23 -7.00
C ILE A 461 -7.83 21.91 -5.70
N ASN A 462 -8.04 23.21 -5.76
CA ASN A 462 -8.49 24.02 -4.63
C ASN A 462 -10.02 24.10 -4.64
N VAL A 463 -10.65 23.66 -3.55
CA VAL A 463 -12.10 23.63 -3.39
C VAL A 463 -12.49 24.38 -2.12
N SER A 464 -13.63 25.06 -2.12
CA SER A 464 -14.11 25.73 -0.92
C SER A 464 -14.39 24.70 0.18
N HIS A 465 -13.92 24.96 1.40
CA HIS A 465 -14.18 24.09 2.56
C HIS A 465 -15.69 23.91 2.82
N SER A 466 -16.54 24.87 2.42
CA SER A 466 -18.00 24.78 2.57
C SER A 466 -18.67 23.78 1.64
N ASP A 467 -18.02 23.44 0.53
CA ASP A 467 -18.62 22.60 -0.51
C ASP A 467 -18.50 21.13 -0.11
N PRO A 468 -19.45 20.25 -0.46
CA PRO A 468 -19.27 18.82 -0.21
C PRO A 468 -18.07 18.28 -1.01
N ILE A 469 -17.38 17.27 -0.48
CA ILE A 469 -16.41 16.50 -1.27
C ILE A 469 -17.22 15.65 -2.24
N THR A 470 -16.97 15.81 -3.55
CA THR A 470 -17.61 14.98 -4.57
C THR A 470 -16.72 13.79 -4.86
N VAL A 471 -17.23 12.57 -4.75
CA VAL A 471 -16.47 11.36 -5.08
C VAL A 471 -17.15 10.68 -6.26
N ALA A 472 -16.43 10.52 -7.37
CA ALA A 472 -16.96 9.88 -8.56
C ALA A 472 -17.11 8.35 -8.34
N PRO A 473 -17.97 7.65 -9.10
CA PRO A 473 -17.95 6.20 -9.20
C PRO A 473 -16.55 5.64 -9.42
N PHE A 474 -16.19 4.58 -8.68
CA PHE A 474 -14.90 3.92 -8.79
C PHE A 474 -13.73 4.91 -8.79
N SER A 475 -13.65 5.73 -7.75
CA SER A 475 -12.58 6.71 -7.59
C SER A 475 -12.10 6.78 -6.15
N VAL A 476 -10.96 7.44 -5.98
CA VAL A 476 -10.38 7.72 -4.68
C VAL A 476 -10.11 9.21 -4.57
N VAL A 477 -10.39 9.80 -3.41
CA VAL A 477 -10.14 11.20 -3.13
C VAL A 477 -9.33 11.33 -1.85
N PHE A 478 -8.19 12.04 -1.95
CA PHE A 478 -7.53 12.60 -0.78
C PHE A 478 -7.95 14.06 -0.65
N ALA A 479 -8.43 14.45 0.52
CA ALA A 479 -8.80 15.82 0.85
C ALA A 479 -7.93 16.30 2.01
N GLN A 480 -7.04 17.25 1.73
CA GLN A 480 -6.24 17.94 2.73
C GLN A 480 -6.94 19.24 3.11
N ILE A 481 -7.12 19.46 4.41
CA ILE A 481 -7.77 20.62 4.98
C ILE A 481 -6.70 21.41 5.76
N PRO A 482 -6.07 22.40 5.11
CA PRO A 482 -5.09 23.25 5.75
C PRO A 482 -5.66 23.99 6.96
N ASN A 483 -4.81 24.23 7.96
CA ASN A 483 -5.13 25.11 9.09
C ASN A 483 -6.35 24.71 9.93
N MET A 484 -6.82 23.45 9.84
CA MET A 484 -7.90 22.96 10.69
C MET A 484 -7.39 22.77 12.13
N ASN A 485 -7.98 23.51 13.07
CA ASN A 485 -7.58 23.47 14.47
C ASN A 485 -8.14 22.22 15.17
N VAL A 486 -7.47 21.08 14.99
CA VAL A 486 -7.84 19.79 15.59
C VAL A 486 -6.96 19.51 16.80
N THR A 487 -7.58 19.32 17.98
CA THR A 487 -6.85 19.09 19.25
C THR A 487 -5.90 17.90 19.17
N ALA A 488 -6.35 16.77 18.61
CA ALA A 488 -5.52 15.58 18.42
C ALA A 488 -4.26 15.84 17.56
N CYS A 489 -4.29 16.83 16.68
CA CYS A 489 -3.23 17.12 15.72
C CYS A 489 -2.20 18.15 16.21
N LYS A 490 -2.37 18.70 17.43
CA LYS A 490 -1.41 19.62 18.05
C LYS A 490 -0.19 18.91 18.64
#